data_AF-A0A845SBJ8-F1
#
_entry.id   AF-A0A845SBJ8-F1
#
_cell.length_a   1.000
_cell.length_b   1.000
_cell.length_c   1.000
_cell.angle_alpha   90.00
_cell.angle_beta   90.00
_cell.angle_gamma   90.00
#
_symmetry.space_group_name_H-M   'P 1'
#
loop_
_entity.id
_entity.type
_entity.pdbx_description
1 polymer ?
#
loop_
_entity_poly.entity_id
_entity_poly.type
_entity_poly.pdbx_seq_one_letter_code
_entity_poly.pdbx_strand_id
1 'polypeptide(L)'
;MSVQTKNKINPIYLVIIFFVMLGLSYASVPLYELFCKVTGFGGTTKISKQVPNVIINHNVTTRFDTNVAKGLFWDFKAEKIKENIKPGQVSTIKFKVKNLGNETSTAVSTFNVTPDSAGKYFNKINCFCFEQQTLKAKETKEFEMAYF
;
A
#
# COMPACT_ATOMS: atom_id res chain seq x y z
N MET A 1 -45.94 -40.64 -15.73
CA MET A 1 -46.24 -39.33 -16.36
C MET A 1 -44.93 -38.56 -16.46
N SER A 2 -44.35 -38.47 -17.65
CA SER A 2 -43.10 -37.76 -17.94
C SER A 2 -43.37 -36.27 -18.13
N VAL A 3 -42.70 -35.42 -17.35
CA VAL A 3 -42.68 -33.97 -17.59
C VAL A 3 -41.28 -33.62 -18.05
N GLN A 4 -41.04 -33.76 -19.35
CA GLN A 4 -39.86 -33.22 -20.04
C GLN A 4 -40.20 -31.78 -20.46
N THR A 5 -39.93 -30.82 -19.58
CA THR A 5 -40.12 -29.39 -19.87
C THR A 5 -39.04 -28.93 -20.85
N LYS A 6 -39.39 -28.82 -22.13
CA LYS A 6 -38.48 -28.45 -23.22
C LYS A 6 -38.18 -26.94 -23.21
N ASN A 7 -37.35 -26.49 -22.27
CA ASN A 7 -36.77 -25.14 -22.31
C ASN A 7 -35.75 -25.06 -23.46
N LYS A 8 -36.11 -24.40 -24.57
CA LYS A 8 -35.19 -24.09 -25.69
C LYS A 8 -34.19 -22.97 -25.31
N ILE A 9 -33.47 -23.11 -24.20
CA ILE A 9 -32.34 -22.23 -23.91
C ILE A 9 -31.21 -22.70 -24.82
N ASN A 10 -30.82 -21.87 -25.79
CA ASN A 10 -29.74 -22.21 -26.72
C ASN A 10 -28.44 -22.40 -25.90
N PRO A 11 -27.77 -23.56 -25.95
CA PRO A 11 -26.56 -23.82 -25.15
C PRO A 11 -25.46 -22.76 -25.37
N ILE A 12 -25.48 -22.10 -26.53
CA ILE A 12 -24.59 -20.97 -26.85
C ILE A 12 -24.79 -19.80 -25.87
N TYR A 13 -26.02 -19.48 -25.46
CA TYR A 13 -26.28 -18.41 -24.50
C TYR A 13 -25.71 -18.72 -23.11
N LEU A 14 -25.79 -19.97 -22.67
CA LEU A 14 -25.21 -20.41 -21.39
C LEU A 14 -23.68 -20.28 -21.40
N VAL A 15 -23.05 -20.65 -22.52
CA VAL A 15 -21.60 -20.51 -22.70
C VAL A 15 -21.19 -19.04 -22.72
N ILE A 16 -21.91 -18.17 -23.43
CA ILE A 16 -21.64 -16.72 -23.44
C ILE A 16 -21.76 -16.13 -22.04
N ILE A 17 -22.84 -16.43 -21.31
CA ILE A 17 -23.04 -15.95 -19.94
C ILE A 17 -21.91 -16.41 -19.02
N PHE A 18 -21.49 -17.67 -19.15
CA PHE A 18 -20.37 -18.20 -18.37
C PHE A 18 -19.08 -17.40 -18.60
N PHE A 19 -18.70 -17.17 -19.86
CA PHE A 19 -17.50 -16.39 -20.17
C PHE A 19 -17.63 -14.90 -19.77
N VAL A 20 -18.82 -14.32 -19.85
CA VAL A 20 -19.07 -12.94 -19.38
C VAL A 20 -18.90 -12.83 -17.86
N MET A 21 -19.46 -13.76 -17.08
CA MET A 21 -19.28 -13.74 -15.62
C MET A 21 -17.82 -13.95 -15.22
N LEU A 22 -17.11 -14.82 -15.95
CA LEU A 22 -15.69 -15.08 -15.72
C LEU A 22 -14.83 -13.84 -16.07
N GLY A 23 -15.15 -13.17 -17.18
CA GLY A 23 -14.53 -11.91 -17.58
C GLY A 23 -14.78 -10.79 -16.57
N LEU A 24 -16.01 -10.64 -16.07
CA LEU A 24 -16.36 -9.63 -15.05
C LEU A 24 -15.66 -9.89 -13.73
N SER A 25 -15.58 -11.15 -13.29
CA SER A 25 -14.87 -11.53 -12.06
C SER A 25 -13.39 -11.17 -12.15
N TYR A 26 -12.74 -11.48 -13.28
CA TYR A 26 -11.34 -11.14 -13.51
C TYR A 26 -11.12 -9.62 -13.65
N ALA A 27 -12.03 -8.91 -14.34
CA ALA A 27 -11.92 -7.47 -14.56
C ALA A 27 -12.22 -6.62 -13.30
N SER A 28 -12.93 -7.17 -12.32
CA SER A 28 -13.30 -6.43 -11.10
C SER A 28 -12.08 -5.95 -10.31
N VAL A 29 -11.05 -6.79 -10.18
CA VAL A 29 -9.82 -6.47 -9.43
C VAL A 29 -9.08 -5.26 -10.01
N PRO A 30 -8.67 -5.23 -11.31
CA PRO A 30 -7.97 -4.07 -11.87
C PRO A 30 -8.85 -2.82 -11.93
N LEU A 31 -10.17 -2.96 -12.08
CA LEU A 31 -11.09 -1.82 -12.07
C LEU A 31 -11.13 -1.17 -10.67
N TYR A 32 -11.14 -1.99 -9.62
CA TYR A 32 -11.11 -1.52 -8.24
C TYR A 32 -9.76 -0.86 -7.89
N GLU A 33 -8.64 -1.46 -8.31
CA GLU A 33 -7.31 -0.86 -8.15
C GLU A 33 -7.21 0.50 -8.85
N LEU A 34 -7.72 0.61 -10.08
CA LEU A 34 -7.75 1.86 -10.82
C LEU A 34 -8.59 2.91 -10.09
N PHE A 35 -9.77 2.53 -9.59
CA PHE A 35 -10.61 3.41 -8.79
C PHE A 35 -9.88 3.90 -7.53
N CYS A 36 -9.27 3.01 -6.75
CA CYS A 36 -8.50 3.36 -5.55
C CYS A 36 -7.32 4.30 -5.87
N LYS A 37 -6.61 4.06 -6.97
CA LYS A 37 -5.45 4.87 -7.38
C LYS A 37 -5.83 6.26 -7.90
N VAL A 38 -6.98 6.41 -8.56
CA VAL A 38 -7.46 7.70 -9.07
C VAL A 38 -8.05 8.55 -7.95
N THR A 39 -8.86 7.93 -7.08
CA THR A 39 -9.57 8.63 -6.01
C THR A 39 -8.72 8.85 -4.77
N GLY A 40 -7.70 8.01 -4.52
CA GLY A 40 -6.97 7.98 -3.26
C GLY A 40 -7.76 7.34 -2.12
N PHE A 41 -8.83 6.58 -2.44
CA PHE A 41 -9.69 5.94 -1.47
C PHE A 41 -8.89 5.04 -0.51
N GLY A 42 -9.10 5.20 0.79
CA GLY A 42 -8.37 4.50 1.86
C GLY A 42 -6.90 4.90 2.02
N GLY A 43 -6.49 6.05 1.48
CA GLY A 43 -5.10 6.54 1.57
C GLY A 43 -4.14 5.86 0.58
N THR A 44 -4.66 5.24 -0.48
CA THR A 44 -3.86 4.55 -1.51
C THR A 44 -3.01 5.54 -2.30
N THR A 45 -1.70 5.51 -2.09
CA THR A 45 -0.73 6.41 -2.75
C THR A 45 -0.42 5.97 -4.18
N LYS A 46 -0.13 6.93 -5.08
CA LYS A 46 0.43 6.61 -6.40
C LYS A 46 1.91 6.27 -6.27
N ILE A 47 2.36 5.23 -6.98
CA ILE A 47 3.79 4.96 -7.19
C ILE A 47 4.20 5.75 -8.43
N SER A 48 4.90 6.86 -8.26
CA SER A 48 5.53 7.61 -9.36
C SER A 48 7.03 7.37 -9.35
N LYS A 49 7.58 6.90 -10.48
CA LYS A 49 9.04 6.78 -10.70
C LYS A 49 9.68 8.09 -11.17
N GLN A 50 8.88 9.13 -11.41
CA GLN A 50 9.36 10.43 -11.90
C GLN A 50 9.19 11.49 -10.79
N VAL A 51 10.30 12.15 -10.47
CA VAL A 51 10.34 13.29 -9.56
C VAL A 51 9.65 14.48 -10.25
N PRO A 52 8.71 15.18 -9.61
CA PRO A 52 8.06 16.35 -10.18
C PRO A 52 9.09 17.43 -10.51
N ASN A 53 8.99 18.02 -11.68
CA ASN A 53 9.90 19.09 -12.12
C ASN A 53 9.59 20.45 -11.47
N VAL A 54 8.52 20.52 -10.66
CA VAL A 54 8.02 21.74 -10.02
C VAL A 54 8.01 21.55 -8.51
N ILE A 55 8.84 22.32 -7.83
CA ILE A 55 8.85 22.41 -6.36
C ILE A 55 8.02 23.63 -5.98
N ILE A 56 6.94 23.41 -5.24
CA ILE A 56 6.07 24.50 -4.77
C ILE A 56 6.71 25.09 -3.51
N ASN A 57 6.88 26.41 -3.45
CA ASN A 57 7.39 27.13 -2.27
C ASN A 57 6.34 27.26 -1.16
N HIS A 58 5.78 26.13 -0.75
CA HIS A 58 4.85 26.01 0.37
C HIS A 58 5.34 24.89 1.27
N ASN A 59 5.58 25.17 2.55
CA ASN A 59 6.04 24.15 3.47
C ASN A 59 4.86 23.32 3.96
N VAL A 60 4.93 22.01 3.76
CA VAL A 60 4.01 21.03 4.32
C VAL A 60 4.72 20.26 5.43
N THR A 61 4.12 20.21 6.61
CA THR A 61 4.63 19.41 7.72
C THR A 61 4.15 17.97 7.58
N THR A 62 5.07 17.06 7.31
CA THR A 62 4.82 15.62 7.34
C THR A 62 5.09 15.10 8.74
N ARG A 63 4.13 14.36 9.31
CA ARG A 63 4.28 13.67 10.59
C ARG A 63 4.41 12.17 10.35
N PHE A 64 5.46 11.57 10.88
CA PHE A 64 5.68 10.13 10.84
C PHE A 64 5.11 9.48 12.09
N ASP A 65 4.23 8.51 11.88
CA ASP A 65 3.58 7.74 12.93
C ASP A 65 4.02 6.27 12.80
N THR A 66 4.76 5.78 13.79
CA THR A 66 5.32 4.42 13.79
C THR A 66 4.57 3.58 14.82
N ASN A 67 3.85 2.56 14.34
CA ASN A 67 3.07 1.65 15.17
C ASN A 67 3.55 0.21 14.97
N VAL A 68 3.42 -0.61 16.01
CA VAL A 68 3.81 -2.03 15.99
C VAL A 68 2.57 -2.86 16.37
N ALA A 69 2.38 -3.99 15.67
CA ALA A 69 1.25 -4.88 15.93
C ALA A 69 1.33 -5.47 17.34
N LYS A 70 0.16 -5.69 17.96
CA LYS A 70 0.07 -6.36 19.26
C LYS A 70 0.68 -7.77 19.16
N GLY A 71 1.59 -8.10 20.07
CA GLY A 71 2.31 -9.38 20.09
C GLY A 71 3.64 -9.39 19.33
N LEU A 72 3.96 -8.34 18.55
CA LEU A 72 5.28 -8.18 17.96
C LEU A 72 6.16 -7.32 18.89
N PHE A 73 7.18 -7.93 19.50
CA PHE A 73 8.08 -7.24 20.44
C PHE A 73 9.17 -6.46 19.71
N TRP A 74 8.80 -5.58 18.80
CA TRP A 74 9.72 -4.73 18.07
C TRP A 74 9.61 -3.28 18.54
N ASP A 75 10.74 -2.59 18.62
CA ASP A 75 10.80 -1.14 18.75
C ASP A 75 10.98 -0.54 17.36
N PHE A 76 9.95 0.14 16.85
CA PHE A 76 9.96 0.79 15.55
C PHE A 76 9.81 2.29 15.74
N LYS A 77 10.85 3.05 15.37
CA LYS A 77 10.90 4.50 15.54
C LYS A 77 11.44 5.19 14.30
N ALA A 78 10.77 6.26 13.90
CA ALA A 78 11.32 7.21 12.95
C ALA A 78 12.41 8.04 13.62
N GLU A 79 13.47 8.37 12.88
CA GLU A 79 14.53 9.28 13.37
C GLU A 79 13.98 10.67 13.67
N LYS A 80 13.03 11.14 12.84
CA LYS A 80 12.30 12.41 13.03
C LYS A 80 10.81 12.15 12.99
N ILE A 81 10.09 12.67 13.98
CA ILE A 81 8.62 12.56 14.06
C ILE A 81 7.93 13.59 13.16
N LYS A 82 8.54 14.75 12.95
CA LYS A 82 8.01 15.83 12.10
C LYS A 82 9.11 16.36 11.19
N GLU A 83 8.79 16.54 9.93
CA GLU A 83 9.69 17.14 8.95
C GLU A 83 8.90 18.10 8.05
N ASN A 84 9.45 19.30 7.82
CA ASN A 84 8.87 20.25 6.88
C ASN A 84 9.49 20.00 5.52
N ILE A 85 8.66 19.64 4.54
CA ILE A 85 9.08 19.43 3.16
C ILE A 85 8.29 20.34 2.23
N LYS A 86 8.89 20.70 1.11
CA LYS A 86 8.17 21.35 0.01
C LYS A 86 7.59 20.27 -0.90
N PRO A 87 6.33 20.36 -1.33
CA PRO A 87 5.77 19.43 -2.30
C PRO A 87 6.65 19.34 -3.56
N GLY A 88 7.03 18.11 -3.93
CA GLY A 88 7.93 17.83 -5.05
C GLY A 88 9.43 17.82 -4.70
N GLN A 89 9.81 18.22 -3.48
CA GLN A 89 11.16 18.03 -2.98
C GLN A 89 11.33 16.61 -2.45
N VAL A 90 12.26 15.85 -3.03
CA VAL A 90 12.62 14.53 -2.52
C VAL A 90 13.29 14.66 -1.16
N SER A 91 12.73 14.00 -0.16
CA SER A 91 13.31 13.84 1.18
C SER A 91 13.49 12.36 1.50
N THR A 92 14.46 12.05 2.35
CA THR A 92 14.72 10.70 2.85
C THR A 92 14.58 10.69 4.36
N ILE A 93 13.74 9.80 4.88
CA ILE A 93 13.58 9.56 6.31
C ILE A 93 14.17 8.20 6.68
N LYS A 94 14.86 8.15 7.83
CA LYS A 94 15.40 6.91 8.39
C LYS A 94 14.51 6.37 9.50
N PHE A 95 14.39 5.06 9.56
CA PHE A 95 13.69 4.33 10.60
C PHE A 95 14.63 3.35 11.27
N LYS A 96 14.60 3.33 12.60
CA LYS A 96 15.31 2.37 13.43
C LYS A 96 14.33 1.30 13.90
N VAL A 97 14.61 0.06 13.55
CA VAL A 97 13.83 -1.12 13.95
C VAL A 97 14.71 -2.01 14.81
N LYS A 98 14.25 -2.37 16.01
CA LYS A 98 14.94 -3.28 16.91
C LYS A 98 14.01 -4.39 17.37
N ASN A 99 14.44 -5.64 17.24
CA ASN A 99 13.74 -6.76 17.86
C ASN A 99 14.10 -6.80 19.36
N LEU A 100 13.13 -6.53 20.24
CA LEU A 100 13.30 -6.61 21.70
C LEU A 100 13.09 -8.03 22.24
N GLY A 101 12.51 -8.93 21.44
CA GLY A 101 12.30 -10.32 21.78
C GLY A 101 13.59 -11.13 21.88
N ASN A 102 13.45 -12.34 22.41
CA ASN A 102 14.54 -13.31 22.57
C ASN A 102 14.60 -14.34 21.41
N GLU A 103 13.69 -14.23 20.44
CA GLU A 103 13.59 -15.13 19.30
C GLU A 103 13.68 -14.34 17.98
N THR A 104 14.10 -15.05 16.93
CA THR A 104 14.05 -14.52 15.57
C THR A 104 12.59 -14.38 15.15
N SER A 105 12.24 -13.22 14.60
CA SER A 105 10.88 -12.95 14.14
C SER A 105 10.90 -12.30 12.77
N THR A 106 9.83 -12.53 12.01
CA THR A 106 9.63 -11.98 10.69
C THR A 106 8.38 -11.12 10.70
N ALA A 107 8.46 -9.92 10.15
CA ALA A 107 7.32 -9.04 10.00
C ALA A 107 7.32 -8.35 8.64
N VAL A 108 6.15 -7.86 8.25
CA VAL A 108 5.95 -7.05 7.05
C VAL A 108 5.47 -5.68 7.50
N SER A 109 6.16 -4.63 7.05
CA SER A 109 5.70 -3.26 7.29
C SER A 109 4.69 -2.85 6.23
N THR A 110 3.55 -2.32 6.68
CA THR A 110 2.59 -1.60 5.84
C THR A 110 2.61 -0.12 6.20
N PHE A 111 2.09 0.74 5.31
CA PHE A 111 2.00 2.18 5.57
C PHE A 111 0.71 2.71 4.94
N ASN A 112 0.20 3.79 5.52
CA ASN A 112 -0.91 4.57 5.01
C ASN A 112 -0.60 6.07 5.15
N VAL A 113 -1.31 6.92 4.40
CA VAL A 113 -1.18 8.37 4.47
C VAL A 113 -2.52 8.96 4.92
N THR A 114 -2.48 9.82 5.93
CA THR A 114 -3.66 10.52 6.46
C THR A 114 -3.36 12.02 6.50
N PRO A 115 -4.29 12.88 6.05
CA PRO A 115 -5.64 12.58 5.55
C PRO A 115 -5.66 11.95 4.16
N ASP A 116 -6.69 11.17 3.84
CA ASP A 116 -6.81 10.43 2.58
C ASP A 116 -6.70 11.34 1.33
N SER A 117 -7.18 12.58 1.43
CA SER A 117 -7.07 13.59 0.38
C SER A 117 -5.63 13.94 0.00
N ALA A 118 -4.67 13.75 0.93
CA ALA A 118 -3.25 13.97 0.71
C ALA A 118 -2.55 12.75 0.09
N GLY A 119 -3.13 11.54 0.20
CA GLY A 119 -2.53 10.30 -0.30
C GLY A 119 -2.24 10.32 -1.80
N LYS A 120 -3.02 11.06 -2.60
CA LYS A 120 -2.79 11.23 -4.04
C LYS A 120 -1.57 12.08 -4.40
N TYR A 121 -1.09 12.91 -3.47
CA TYR A 121 0.06 13.79 -3.67
C TYR A 121 1.34 13.24 -3.06
N PHE A 122 1.22 12.41 -2.02
CA PHE A 122 2.36 11.77 -1.38
C PHE A 122 2.84 10.59 -2.22
N ASN A 123 4.05 10.69 -2.77
CA ASN A 123 4.65 9.62 -3.56
C ASN A 123 5.85 9.05 -2.83
N LYS A 124 5.81 7.74 -2.59
CA LYS A 124 6.96 7.01 -2.09
C LYS A 124 7.78 6.45 -3.24
N ILE A 125 9.09 6.71 -3.23
CA ILE A 125 10.00 6.24 -4.28
C ILE A 125 10.44 4.80 -4.01
N ASN A 126 10.92 4.49 -2.81
CA ASN A 126 11.40 3.17 -2.41
C ASN A 126 10.87 2.79 -1.01
N CYS A 127 10.58 1.50 -0.78
CA CYS A 127 10.41 1.01 0.58
C CYS A 127 10.74 -0.46 0.75
N PHE A 128 11.23 -0.77 1.94
CA PHE A 128 11.20 -2.08 2.60
C PHE A 128 9.77 -2.56 2.94
N CYS A 129 8.79 -1.65 2.85
CA CYS A 129 7.39 -1.95 3.07
C CYS A 129 6.91 -2.98 2.05
N PHE A 130 6.14 -3.97 2.51
CA PHE A 130 5.65 -5.13 1.75
C PHE A 130 6.66 -6.25 1.48
N GLU A 131 7.91 -6.11 1.92
CA GLU A 131 8.85 -7.23 1.97
C GLU A 131 8.90 -7.84 3.38
N GLN A 132 9.09 -9.15 3.45
CA GLN A 132 9.31 -9.84 4.71
C GLN A 132 10.69 -9.48 5.25
N GLN A 133 10.71 -8.80 6.39
CA GLN A 133 11.92 -8.46 7.09
C GLN A 133 12.08 -9.42 8.27
N THR A 134 13.20 -10.14 8.30
CA THR A 134 13.55 -11.03 9.40
C THR A 134 14.63 -10.38 10.26
N LEU A 135 14.39 -10.34 11.56
CA LEU A 135 15.29 -9.82 12.59
C LEU A 135 15.57 -10.90 13.63
N LYS A 136 16.84 -11.18 13.89
CA LYS A 136 17.29 -12.03 14.99
C LYS A 136 16.96 -11.37 16.34
N ALA A 137 17.01 -12.17 17.40
CA ALA A 137 16.86 -11.68 18.76
C ALA A 137 17.84 -10.52 19.04
N LYS A 138 17.34 -9.42 19.61
CA LYS A 138 18.11 -8.19 19.92
C LYS A 138 18.77 -7.47 18.73
N GLU A 139 18.54 -7.92 17.50
CA GLU A 139 19.08 -7.28 16.31
C GLU A 139 18.44 -5.92 16.07
N THR A 140 19.25 -4.96 15.63
CA THR A 140 18.80 -3.62 15.21
C THR A 140 19.15 -3.44 13.74
N LYS A 141 18.19 -3.00 12.94
CA LYS A 141 18.38 -2.61 11.54
C LYS A 141 17.87 -1.18 11.33
N GLU A 142 18.52 -0.50 10.40
CA GLU A 142 18.10 0.81 9.94
C GLU A 142 17.54 0.67 8.52
N PHE A 143 16.40 1.31 8.29
CA PHE A 143 15.72 1.32 7.00
C PHE A 143 15.55 2.76 6.55
N GLU A 144 15.61 3.00 5.25
CA GLU A 144 15.45 4.33 4.67
C GLU A 144 14.27 4.33 3.69
N MET A 145 13.56 5.44 3.65
CA MET A 145 12.46 5.66 2.72
C MET A 145 12.59 7.04 2.10
N ALA A 146 12.65 7.08 0.77
CA ALA A 146 12.60 8.31 -0.01
C ALA A 146 11.16 8.62 -0.42
N TYR A 147 10.74 9.88 -0.25
CA TYR A 147 9.38 10.35 -0.50
C TYR A 147 9.36 11.82 -0.98
N PHE A 148 8.25 12.25 -1.60
CA PHE A 148 7.98 13.64 -1.99
C PHE A 148 6.48 13.95 -2.10
#